data_AF-A0A1I3Y565-F1
#
_entry.id   AF-A0A1I3Y565-F1
#
_cell.length_a   1.000
_cell.length_b   1.000
_cell.length_c   1.000
_cell.angle_alpha   90.00
_cell.angle_beta   90.00
_cell.angle_gamma   90.00
#
_symmetry.space_group_name_H-M   'P 1'
#
loop_
_entity.id
_entity.type
_entity.pdbx_description
1 polymer ?
#
loop_
_entity_poly.entity_id
_entity_poly.type
_entity_poly.pdbx_seq_one_letter_code
_entity_poly.pdbx_strand_id
1 'polypeptide(L)'
;METTSSQWLFCASQPYCLQITMAPGSEPALVQLYWRSVRKKASRLYLGAGQESRELGDGDFRVFRLTENQWQAVIDGQAEKEPEPWEPLPFTLSELAVHPEFATFDFLGMTETGICEK
;
A
#
# COMPACT_ATOMS: atom_id res chain seq x y z
N MET A 1 -24.26 1.29 9.55
CA MET A 1 -23.19 0.40 9.05
C MET A 1 -22.07 1.32 8.61
N GLU A 2 -21.16 1.60 9.53
CA GLU A 2 -19.95 2.35 9.24
C GLU A 2 -19.07 1.45 8.38
N THR A 3 -18.91 1.80 7.11
CA THR A 3 -17.97 1.12 6.23
C THR A 3 -16.57 1.56 6.61
N THR A 4 -16.03 0.95 7.66
CA THR A 4 -14.62 1.07 8.03
C THR A 4 -13.79 0.64 6.83
N SER A 5 -13.20 1.58 6.11
CA SER A 5 -12.38 1.25 4.96
C SER A 5 -11.04 0.76 5.47
N SER A 6 -10.70 -0.51 5.21
CA SER A 6 -9.39 -1.04 5.56
C SER A 6 -8.36 -0.47 4.59
N GLN A 7 -7.38 0.25 5.13
CA GLN A 7 -6.25 0.73 4.36
C GLN A 7 -5.10 -0.24 4.56
N TRP A 8 -4.59 -0.79 3.46
CA TRP A 8 -3.45 -1.69 3.50
C TRP A 8 -2.19 -0.91 3.20
N LEU A 9 -1.17 -1.12 4.03
CA LEU A 9 0.11 -0.46 3.89
C LEU A 9 1.15 -1.48 3.43
N PHE A 10 1.84 -1.13 2.36
CA PHE A 10 2.94 -1.90 1.80
C PHE A 10 4.20 -1.04 1.80
N CYS A 11 5.30 -1.56 2.32
CA CYS A 11 6.60 -0.95 2.11
C CYS A 11 7.15 -1.41 0.77
N ALA A 12 7.68 -0.47 0.01
CA ALA A 12 8.52 -0.79 -1.12
C ALA A 12 9.98 -0.80 -0.62
N SER A 13 10.89 -0.14 -1.35
CA SER A 13 12.22 0.18 -0.83
C SER A 13 12.18 1.48 -0.04
N GLN A 14 12.97 1.56 1.04
CA GLN A 14 13.10 2.80 1.83
C GLN A 14 13.55 3.95 0.90
N PRO A 15 12.89 5.12 0.93
CA PRO A 15 11.89 5.58 1.91
C PRO A 15 10.44 5.61 1.38
N TYR A 16 10.02 4.65 0.55
CA TYR A 16 8.71 4.68 -0.10
C TYR A 16 7.74 3.64 0.44
N CYS A 17 6.51 4.07 0.71
CA CYS A 17 5.39 3.21 1.07
C CYS A 17 4.21 3.42 0.13
N LEU A 18 3.45 2.36 -0.08
CA LEU A 18 2.19 2.39 -0.82
C LEU A 18 1.05 2.09 0.14
N GLN A 19 0.03 2.95 0.08
CA GLN A 19 -1.24 2.71 0.74
C GLN A 19 -2.27 2.36 -0.31
N ILE A 20 -3.05 1.31 -0.07
CA ILE A 20 -4.17 0.91 -0.91
C ILE A 20 -5.43 0.96 -0.08
N THR A 21 -6.45 1.62 -0.59
CA THR A 21 -7.75 1.67 0.08
C THR A 21 -8.61 0.55 -0.49
N MET A 22 -9.02 -0.40 0.36
CA MET A 22 -9.88 -1.50 -0.06
C MET A 22 -11.22 -1.45 0.69
N ALA A 23 -12.27 -1.91 0.01
CA ALA A 23 -13.59 -2.03 0.63
C ALA A 23 -13.55 -3.07 1.76
N PRO A 24 -14.20 -2.82 2.90
CA PRO A 24 -14.28 -3.78 3.99
C PRO A 24 -15.00 -5.05 3.53
N GLY A 25 -14.38 -6.20 3.68
CA GLY A 25 -15.04 -7.48 3.38
C GLY A 25 -14.12 -8.65 3.11
N SER A 26 -12.86 -8.42 2.76
CA SER A 26 -11.89 -9.52 2.64
C SER A 26 -11.20 -9.71 3.99
N GLU A 27 -11.40 -10.90 4.58
CA GLU A 27 -10.68 -11.40 5.76
C GLU A 27 -9.17 -11.10 5.68
N PRO A 28 -8.44 -11.09 6.82
CA PRO A 28 -6.99 -10.93 6.87
C PRO A 28 -6.26 -12.15 6.27
N ALA A 29 -6.46 -12.37 4.98
CA ALA A 29 -5.66 -13.29 4.20
C ALA A 29 -4.28 -12.68 3.97
N LEU A 30 -3.32 -13.50 3.59
CA LEU A 30 -2.00 -13.04 3.15
C LEU A 30 -2.19 -12.13 1.94
N VAL A 31 -1.96 -10.83 2.13
CA VAL A 31 -2.04 -9.83 1.06
C VAL A 31 -0.65 -9.57 0.52
N GLN A 32 -0.52 -9.51 -0.80
CA GLN A 32 0.76 -9.30 -1.47
C GLN A 32 0.56 -8.47 -2.73
N LEU A 33 1.40 -7.47 -2.89
CA LEU A 33 1.52 -6.73 -4.14
C LEU A 33 2.58 -7.36 -5.04
N TYR A 34 2.24 -7.54 -6.31
CA TYR A 34 3.19 -8.06 -7.28
C TYR A 34 2.93 -7.51 -8.68
N TRP A 35 4.01 -7.35 -9.43
CA TRP A 35 3.96 -6.97 -10.83
C TRP A 35 3.68 -8.16 -11.71
N ARG A 36 2.74 -8.02 -12.65
CA ARG A 36 2.48 -8.99 -13.69
C ARG A 36 2.76 -8.39 -15.05
N SER A 37 3.64 -9.05 -15.80
CA SER A 37 3.90 -8.70 -17.21
C SER A 37 2.72 -9.16 -18.07
N VAL A 38 1.97 -8.21 -18.63
CA VAL A 38 0.91 -8.50 -19.60
C VAL A 38 1.51 -8.42 -21.00
N ARG A 39 1.08 -9.29 -21.93
CA ARG A 39 1.73 -9.63 -23.22
C ARG A 39 2.04 -8.47 -24.21
N LYS A 40 1.92 -7.18 -23.87
CA LYS A 40 2.18 -6.03 -24.78
C LYS A 40 2.73 -4.75 -24.12
N LYS A 41 3.75 -4.83 -23.25
CA LYS A 41 4.61 -3.71 -22.78
C LYS A 41 4.23 -2.94 -21.51
N ALA A 42 3.12 -3.24 -20.85
CA ALA A 42 2.80 -2.62 -19.55
C ALA A 42 2.87 -3.66 -18.44
N SER A 43 3.77 -3.46 -17.48
CA SER A 43 3.70 -4.13 -16.18
C SER A 43 2.47 -3.61 -15.46
N ARG A 44 1.59 -4.51 -15.03
CA ARG A 44 0.39 -4.16 -14.25
C ARG A 44 0.60 -4.60 -12.81
N LEU A 45 0.23 -3.74 -11.87
CA LEU A 45 0.31 -4.04 -10.46
C LEU A 45 -0.95 -4.81 -10.06
N TYR A 46 -0.76 -5.97 -9.43
CA TYR A 46 -1.84 -6.78 -8.90
C TYR A 46 -1.73 -6.86 -7.38
N LEU A 47 -2.87 -6.72 -6.73
CA LEU A 47 -3.06 -7.00 -5.32
C LEU A 47 -3.63 -8.40 -5.18
N GLY A 48 -2.82 -9.33 -4.69
CA GLY A 48 -3.26 -10.64 -4.24
C GLY A 48 -3.74 -10.54 -2.80
N ALA A 49 -4.91 -11.10 -2.50
CA ALA A 49 -5.47 -11.26 -1.17
C ALA A 49 -6.05 -12.68 -1.07
N GLY A 50 -5.25 -13.62 -0.54
CA GLY A 50 -5.63 -15.02 -0.52
C GLY A 50 -5.82 -15.61 -1.92
N GLN A 51 -7.04 -16.02 -2.27
CA GLN A 51 -7.37 -16.56 -3.59
C GLN A 51 -7.80 -15.49 -4.61
N GLU A 52 -8.01 -14.26 -4.15
CA GLU A 52 -8.43 -13.16 -5.01
C GLU A 52 -7.21 -12.38 -5.48
N SER A 53 -7.16 -12.03 -6.76
CA SER A 53 -6.16 -11.11 -7.29
C SER A 53 -6.88 -9.99 -8.06
N ARG A 54 -6.67 -8.75 -7.66
CA ARG A 54 -7.24 -7.57 -8.30
C ARG A 54 -6.16 -6.75 -8.98
N GLU A 55 -6.44 -6.29 -10.19
CA GLU A 55 -5.60 -5.31 -10.88
C GLU A 55 -5.79 -3.94 -10.24
N LEU A 56 -4.71 -3.26 -9.88
CA LEU A 56 -4.75 -1.88 -9.39
C LEU A 56 -4.59 -0.91 -10.55
N GLY A 57 -5.33 0.20 -10.50
CA GLY A 57 -5.14 1.37 -11.35
C GLY A 57 -4.44 2.50 -10.60
N ASP A 58 -4.05 3.55 -11.33
CA ASP A 58 -3.44 4.79 -10.81
C ASP A 58 -4.23 5.49 -9.69
N GLY A 59 -5.53 5.21 -9.56
CA GLY A 59 -6.39 5.77 -8.51
C GLY A 59 -6.62 4.86 -7.29
N ASP A 60 -6.19 3.61 -7.35
CA ASP A 60 -6.44 2.61 -6.30
C ASP A 60 -5.35 2.60 -5.21
N PHE A 61 -4.19 3.19 -5.49
CA PHE A 61 -3.08 3.30 -4.55
C PHE A 61 -2.64 4.75 -4.39
N ARG A 62 -1.93 5.01 -3.29
CA ARG A 62 -1.22 6.26 -3.04
C ARG A 62 0.19 5.93 -2.61
N VAL A 63 1.16 6.59 -3.23
CA VAL A 63 2.57 6.46 -2.85
C VAL A 63 2.91 7.58 -1.90
N PHE A 64 3.61 7.22 -0.84
CA PHE A 64 4.04 8.15 0.19
C PHE A 64 5.55 8.05 0.34
N ARG A 65 6.19 9.21 0.50
CA ARG A 65 7.57 9.28 0.95
C ARG A 65 7.58 9.44 2.46
N LEU A 66 8.22 8.51 3.15
CA LEU A 66 8.39 8.58 4.59
C LEU A 66 9.73 9.23 4.92
N THR A 67 9.79 9.97 6.02
CA THR A 67 11.07 10.35 6.63
C THR A 67 11.70 9.12 7.30
N GLU A 68 12.98 9.17 7.66
CA GLU A 68 13.66 8.06 8.34
C GLU A 68 12.92 7.66 9.64
N ASN A 69 12.43 8.64 10.40
CA ASN A 69 11.63 8.42 11.60
C ASN A 69 10.29 7.73 11.29
N GLN A 70 9.56 8.23 10.30
CA GLN A 70 8.29 7.64 9.88
C GLN A 70 8.47 6.22 9.34
N TRP A 71 9.52 5.96 8.56
CA TRP A 71 9.84 4.62 8.09
C TRP A 71 10.08 3.67 9.26
N GLN A 72 10.86 4.12 10.25
CA GLN A 72 11.13 3.32 11.44
C GLN A 72 9.87 3.05 12.26
N ALA A 73 9.00 4.06 12.43
CA ALA A 73 7.71 3.91 13.09
C ALA A 73 6.79 2.94 12.35
N VAL A 74 6.77 2.97 11.02
CA VAL A 74 5.99 2.06 10.19
C VAL A 74 6.49 0.62 10.31
N ILE A 75 7.81 0.40 10.29
CA ILE A 75 8.42 -0.92 10.51
C ILE A 75 8.17 -1.43 11.93
N ASP A 76 8.12 -0.54 12.93
CA ASP A 76 7.80 -0.88 14.33
C ASP A 76 6.29 -1.11 14.56
N GLY A 77 5.45 -0.97 13.51
CA GLY A 77 3.99 -1.05 13.64
C GLY A 77 3.38 0.13 14.42
N GLN A 78 4.15 1.20 14.63
CA GLN A 78 3.75 2.44 15.30
C GLN A 78 3.34 3.54 14.30
N ALA A 79 3.02 3.18 13.06
CA ALA A 79 2.58 4.11 12.02
C ALA A 79 1.44 5.04 12.47
N GLU A 80 0.62 4.60 13.42
CA GLU A 80 -0.51 5.35 13.99
C GLU A 80 -0.10 6.39 15.05
N LYS A 81 1.11 6.32 15.61
CA LYS A 81 1.52 7.16 16.77
C LYS A 81 2.10 8.52 16.39
N GLU A 82 2.57 8.71 15.16
CA GLU A 82 3.17 9.99 14.75
C GLU A 82 2.26 10.77 13.78
N PRO A 83 1.88 12.03 14.13
CA PRO A 83 0.98 12.86 13.33
C PRO A 83 1.69 13.60 12.19
N GLU A 84 2.90 13.18 11.76
CA GLU A 84 3.53 13.81 10.61
C GLU A 84 2.79 13.42 9.33
N PRO A 85 2.33 14.39 8.52
CA PRO A 85 1.64 14.08 7.27
C PRO A 85 2.62 13.40 6.31
N TRP A 86 2.30 12.16 5.93
CA TRP A 86 3.04 11.47 4.87
C TRP A 86 2.96 12.28 3.59
N GLU A 87 4.09 12.56 2.94
CA GLU A 87 4.09 13.33 1.70
C GLU A 87 3.55 12.47 0.55
N PRO A 88 2.33 12.73 0.04
CA PRO A 88 1.79 11.96 -1.06
C PRO A 88 2.51 12.34 -2.34
N LEU A 89 2.96 11.34 -3.07
CA LEU A 89 3.60 11.50 -4.36
C LEU A 89 2.63 11.09 -5.47
N PRO A 90 2.49 11.89 -6.52
CA PRO A 90 1.61 11.60 -7.65
C PRO A 90 2.27 10.58 -8.61
N PHE A 91 2.81 9.50 -8.08
CA PHE A 91 3.43 8.45 -8.88
C PHE A 91 2.37 7.64 -9.61
N THR A 92 2.59 7.46 -10.91
CA THR A 92 1.73 6.61 -11.74
C THR A 92 2.18 5.15 -11.73
N LEU A 93 1.32 4.21 -12.12
CA LEU A 93 1.72 2.79 -12.24
C LEU A 93 2.90 2.60 -13.21
N SER A 94 2.91 3.39 -14.27
CA SER A 94 3.96 3.33 -15.27
C SER A 94 5.29 3.78 -14.69
N GLU A 95 5.28 4.77 -13.79
CA GLU A 95 6.48 5.18 -13.05
C GLU A 95 6.90 4.10 -12.05
N LEU A 96 5.99 3.61 -11.21
CA LEU A 96 6.31 2.54 -10.26
C LEU A 96 6.90 1.30 -10.95
N ALA A 97 6.42 0.96 -12.15
CA ALA A 97 6.92 -0.16 -12.93
C ALA A 97 8.35 0.01 -13.46
N VAL A 98 8.83 1.25 -13.62
CA VAL A 98 10.22 1.53 -14.08
C VAL A 98 11.17 1.79 -12.93
N HIS A 99 10.65 2.13 -11.75
CA HIS A 99 11.45 2.40 -10.56
C HIS A 99 11.81 1.09 -9.85
N PRO A 100 13.12 0.79 -9.68
CA PRO A 100 13.55 -0.44 -9.00
C PRO A 100 13.15 -0.46 -7.53
N GLU A 101 12.93 0.71 -6.93
CA GLU A 101 12.49 0.87 -5.54
C GLU A 101 11.12 0.23 -5.28
N PHE A 102 10.29 0.17 -6.32
CA PHE A 102 8.95 -0.43 -6.28
C PHE A 102 8.88 -1.80 -6.94
N ALA A 103 10.03 -2.46 -7.15
CA ALA A 103 10.06 -3.80 -7.71
C ALA A 103 9.50 -4.86 -6.75
N THR A 104 9.70 -4.66 -5.45
CA THR A 104 9.24 -5.53 -4.35
C THR A 104 8.40 -4.72 -3.38
N PHE A 105 7.37 -5.37 -2.86
CA PHE A 105 6.50 -4.80 -1.84
C PHE A 105 6.35 -5.81 -0.70
N ASP A 106 6.64 -5.35 0.51
CA ASP A 106 6.42 -6.10 1.73
C ASP A 106 5.16 -5.55 2.41
N PHE A 107 4.31 -6.46 2.85
CA PHE A 107 3.09 -6.08 3.56
C PHE A 107 3.45 -5.71 5.00
N LEU A 108 3.15 -4.47 5.39
CA LEU A 108 3.42 -3.98 6.74
C LEU A 108 2.24 -4.24 7.69
N GLY A 109 1.02 -4.17 7.16
CA GLY A 109 -0.18 -4.34 7.96
C GLY A 109 -1.38 -3.62 7.37
N MET A 110 -2.51 -3.80 8.04
CA MET A 110 -3.68 -2.97 7.81
C MET A 110 -3.66 -1.84 8.81
N THR A 111 -3.69 -0.61 8.33
CA THR A 111 -4.18 0.50 9.13
C THR A 111 -5.69 0.45 9.01
N GLU A 112 -6.33 -0.22 9.95
CA GLU A 112 -7.73 0.09 10.21
C GLU A 112 -7.71 1.56 10.66
N THR A 113 -8.34 2.47 9.92
CA THR A 113 -8.82 3.69 10.55
C THR A 113 -9.93 3.26 11.50
N GLY A 114 -9.54 2.62 12.61
CA GLY A 114 -10.34 2.53 13.80
C GLY A 114 -10.52 3.96 14.22
N ILE A 115 -11.72 4.49 14.02
CA ILE A 115 -12.16 5.58 14.86
C ILE A 115 -11.97 5.02 16.27
N CYS A 116 -11.00 5.57 16.99
CA CYS A 116 -10.84 5.33 18.41
C CYS A 116 -12.08 5.93 19.09
N GLU A 117 -13.21 5.24 19.01
CA GLU A 117 -14.37 5.53 19.83
C GLU A 117 -14.09 5.03 21.24
N LYS A 118 -13.47 5.94 21.99
CA LYS A 118 -13.71 6.31 23.39
C LYS A 118 -13.76 5.21 24.46
#